data_AF-A0A820YC50-F1
#
_entry.id   AF-A0A820YC50-F1
#
_cell.length_a   1.000
_cell.length_b   1.000
_cell.length_c   1.000
_cell.angle_alpha   90.00
_cell.angle_beta   90.00
_cell.angle_gamma   90.00
#
_symmetry.space_group_name_H-M   'P 1'
#
loop_
_entity.id
_entity.type
_entity.pdbx_description
1 polymer ?
#
loop_
_entity_poly.entity_id
_entity_poly.type
_entity_poly.pdbx_seq_one_letter_code
_entity_poly.pdbx_strand_id
1 'polypeptide(L)'
;MSSELTPLVHNDENETTKLKRLPRSAKKRLRYERIRQQRKQAHKKKKKHRSSNHLSSILLPSTSTDTLSNQDISVTAKTFKRAANERLAEINRESTAPVICIDCAYNESMSIKELASLARQIGRCYSSNRRAIKPVQLILTNWSKDSPLAKECHRVNNGFDNFQIILSDKSIHESYPIERLIYLSPNAEKQLTEVNEQNVHVIGGLVDESVRKNMTYGVCQDKDIVCYKLPIETFMEHSINGGTFNQILSINQ
;
A
#
# COMPACT_ATOMS: atom_id res chain seq x y z
N MET A 1 -45.46 87.78 6.91
CA MET A 1 -44.71 87.70 5.64
C MET A 1 -43.52 86.80 5.87
N SER A 2 -43.32 85.87 4.94
CA SER A 2 -42.05 85.17 4.62
C SER A 2 -41.51 84.17 5.66
N SER A 3 -41.17 82.93 5.35
CA SER A 3 -41.33 82.05 4.17
C SER A 3 -40.87 80.65 4.62
N GLU A 4 -41.62 79.62 4.24
CA GLU A 4 -41.32 78.21 4.50
C GLU A 4 -39.99 77.75 3.86
N LEU A 5 -39.29 76.84 4.55
CA LEU A 5 -38.28 75.98 3.94
C LEU A 5 -38.46 74.53 4.42
N THR A 6 -38.91 73.71 3.48
CA THR A 6 -38.46 72.33 3.28
C THR A 6 -38.15 72.24 1.78
N PRO A 7 -37.13 71.48 1.29
CA PRO A 7 -37.21 70.02 1.46
C PRO A 7 -35.90 69.18 1.34
N LEU A 8 -36.10 67.88 1.60
CA LEU A 8 -35.51 66.69 0.96
C LEU A 8 -34.11 66.19 1.39
N VAL A 9 -34.20 65.04 2.07
CA VAL A 9 -33.27 63.91 2.14
C VAL A 9 -32.64 63.56 0.79
N HIS A 10 -31.33 63.34 0.76
CA HIS A 10 -30.70 62.29 -0.06
C HIS A 10 -29.57 61.62 0.73
N ASN A 11 -29.75 60.32 0.97
CA ASN A 11 -28.71 59.37 1.32
C ASN A 11 -27.67 59.32 0.20
N ASP A 12 -26.39 59.12 0.57
CA ASP A 12 -25.54 58.16 -0.14
C ASP A 12 -24.38 57.75 0.78
N GLU A 13 -24.61 56.63 1.48
CA GLU A 13 -23.56 55.77 2.02
C GLU A 13 -22.76 55.21 0.84
N ASN A 14 -21.47 55.56 0.74
CA ASN A 14 -20.56 54.87 -0.17
C ASN A 14 -19.33 54.36 0.60
N GLU A 15 -19.60 53.43 1.52
CA GLU A 15 -18.57 52.64 2.20
C GLU A 15 -18.02 51.58 1.23
N THR A 16 -16.99 51.97 0.49
CA THR A 16 -16.25 51.06 -0.40
C THR A 16 -15.48 50.02 0.43
N THR A 17 -16.08 48.83 0.59
CA THR A 17 -15.45 47.64 1.16
C THR A 17 -14.29 47.15 0.28
N LYS A 18 -13.10 47.72 0.46
CA LYS A 18 -11.86 47.21 -0.14
C LYS A 18 -11.55 45.82 0.43
N LEU A 19 -11.85 44.78 -0.34
CA LEU A 19 -11.45 43.39 -0.08
C LEU A 19 -9.94 43.30 0.19
N LYS A 20 -9.54 43.11 1.46
CA LYS A 20 -8.14 42.93 1.87
C LYS A 20 -7.56 41.68 1.21
N ARG A 21 -6.52 41.87 0.37
CA ARG A 21 -5.79 40.78 -0.30
C ARG A 21 -5.07 39.92 0.75
N LEU A 22 -5.35 38.61 0.75
CA LEU A 22 -4.73 37.65 1.67
C LEU A 22 -3.19 37.59 1.49
N PRO A 23 -2.42 37.45 2.60
CA PRO A 23 -0.98 37.22 2.57
C PRO A 23 -0.60 35.97 1.76
N ARG A 24 0.61 35.97 1.18
CA ARG A 24 1.11 34.89 0.31
C ARG A 24 1.16 33.53 1.01
N SER A 25 1.47 33.52 2.31
CA SER A 25 1.46 32.32 3.17
C SER A 25 0.05 31.72 3.33
N ALA A 26 -0.96 32.57 3.58
CA ALA A 26 -2.36 32.15 3.71
C ALA A 26 -2.90 31.57 2.40
N LYS A 27 -2.58 32.20 1.25
CA LYS A 27 -2.93 31.68 -0.08
C LYS A 27 -2.29 30.31 -0.37
N LYS A 28 -1.02 30.10 0.04
CA LYS A 28 -0.33 28.81 -0.11
C LYS A 28 -1.00 27.71 0.74
N ARG A 29 -1.41 28.02 1.98
CA ARG A 29 -2.12 27.09 2.88
C ARG A 29 -3.48 26.67 2.31
N LEU A 30 -4.29 27.65 1.89
CA LEU A 30 -5.59 27.41 1.24
C LEU A 30 -5.47 26.55 -0.02
N ARG A 31 -4.46 26.81 -0.86
CA ARG A 31 -4.18 25.99 -2.05
C ARG A 31 -3.83 24.55 -1.66
N TYR A 32 -2.98 24.35 -0.65
CA TYR A 32 -2.61 23.03 -0.17
C TYR A 32 -3.81 22.25 0.39
N GLU A 33 -4.65 22.89 1.20
CA GLU A 33 -5.89 22.29 1.72
C GLU A 33 -6.85 21.91 0.60
N ARG A 34 -7.03 22.78 -0.41
CA ARG A 34 -7.88 22.48 -1.58
C ARG A 34 -7.36 21.28 -2.37
N ILE A 35 -6.05 21.20 -2.63
CA ILE A 35 -5.42 20.04 -3.29
C ILE A 35 -5.61 18.78 -2.45
N ARG A 36 -5.42 18.86 -1.13
CA ARG A 36 -5.62 17.72 -0.20
C ARG A 36 -7.07 17.23 -0.22
N GLN A 37 -8.04 18.13 -0.21
CA GLN A 37 -9.47 17.78 -0.29
C GLN A 37 -9.82 17.16 -1.64
N GLN A 38 -9.35 17.73 -2.76
CA GLN A 38 -9.54 17.18 -4.10
C GLN A 38 -8.93 15.77 -4.21
N ARG A 39 -7.71 15.56 -3.70
CA ARG A 39 -7.08 14.22 -3.64
C ARG A 39 -7.89 13.24 -2.80
N LYS A 40 -8.43 13.67 -1.65
CA LYS A 40 -9.29 12.84 -0.79
C LYS A 40 -10.59 12.43 -1.49
N GLN A 41 -11.23 13.37 -2.21
CA GLN A 41 -12.44 13.09 -2.99
C GLN A 41 -12.15 12.18 -4.20
N ALA A 42 -11.07 12.44 -4.94
CA ALA A 42 -10.64 11.60 -6.06
C ALA A 42 -10.30 10.17 -5.60
N HIS A 43 -9.65 10.03 -4.43
CA HIS A 43 -9.39 8.72 -3.84
C HIS A 43 -10.69 8.00 -3.43
N LYS A 44 -11.67 8.70 -2.84
CA LYS A 44 -13.00 8.14 -2.52
C LYS A 44 -13.73 7.69 -3.79
N LYS A 45 -13.71 8.48 -4.86
CA LYS A 45 -14.30 8.14 -6.17
C LYS A 45 -13.59 6.93 -6.81
N LYS A 46 -12.25 6.93 -6.86
CA LYS A 46 -11.45 5.78 -7.36
C LYS A 46 -11.69 4.51 -6.54
N LYS A 47 -11.83 4.61 -5.21
CA LYS A 47 -12.16 3.46 -4.34
C LYS A 47 -13.56 2.90 -4.66
N LYS A 48 -14.56 3.77 -4.83
CA LYS A 48 -15.92 3.36 -5.24
C LYS A 48 -15.91 2.69 -6.62
N HIS A 49 -15.20 3.27 -7.58
CA HIS A 49 -15.12 2.74 -8.94
C HIS A 49 -14.36 1.40 -9.00
N ARG A 50 -13.24 1.26 -8.28
CA ARG A 50 -12.50 -0.01 -8.14
C ARG A 50 -13.31 -1.09 -7.43
N SER A 51 -14.10 -0.73 -6.41
CA SER A 51 -15.02 -1.66 -5.75
C SER A 51 -16.11 -2.16 -6.70
N SER A 52 -16.65 -1.26 -7.54
CA SER A 52 -17.65 -1.61 -8.56
C SER A 52 -17.07 -2.55 -9.63
N ASN A 53 -15.87 -2.25 -10.13
CA ASN A 53 -15.22 -3.06 -11.17
C ASN A 53 -14.72 -4.41 -10.62
N HIS A 54 -14.30 -4.48 -9.35
CA HIS A 54 -13.92 -5.74 -8.73
C HIS A 54 -15.13 -6.68 -8.58
N LEU A 55 -16.26 -6.12 -8.16
CA LEU A 55 -17.50 -6.87 -8.02
C LEU A 55 -18.00 -7.40 -9.38
N SER A 56 -17.96 -6.57 -10.43
CA SER A 56 -18.35 -7.01 -11.77
C SER A 56 -17.39 -8.05 -12.36
N SER A 57 -16.09 -7.99 -12.05
CA SER A 57 -15.10 -8.98 -12.51
C SER A 57 -15.20 -10.35 -11.84
N ILE A 58 -15.82 -10.43 -10.65
CA ILE A 58 -16.04 -11.69 -9.92
C ILE A 58 -17.35 -12.36 -10.36
N LEU A 59 -18.33 -11.60 -10.86
CA LEU A 59 -19.70 -12.04 -11.12
C LEU A 59 -19.95 -12.74 -12.48
N LEU A 60 -18.94 -12.99 -13.32
CA LEU A 60 -19.12 -13.75 -14.57
C LEU A 60 -18.12 -14.92 -14.61
N PRO A 61 -18.55 -16.18 -14.83
CA PRO A 61 -19.50 -16.56 -15.88
C PRO A 61 -20.67 -17.41 -15.38
N SER A 62 -21.90 -16.91 -15.49
CA SER A 62 -23.13 -17.68 -15.77
C SER A 62 -24.30 -16.71 -15.95
N THR A 63 -24.82 -16.68 -17.17
CA THR A 63 -26.21 -16.45 -17.60
C THR A 63 -27.20 -15.69 -16.70
N SER A 64 -27.97 -14.85 -17.37
CA SER A 64 -29.23 -14.15 -17.00
C SER A 64 -29.10 -12.73 -16.44
N THR A 65 -29.71 -11.84 -17.20
CA THR A 65 -29.81 -10.39 -17.07
C THR A 65 -30.83 -10.00 -16.00
N ASP A 66 -30.57 -10.36 -14.75
CA ASP A 66 -31.36 -9.85 -13.62
C ASP A 66 -30.54 -8.84 -12.81
N THR A 67 -31.12 -7.66 -12.58
CA THR A 67 -30.52 -6.61 -11.75
C THR A 67 -30.50 -7.09 -10.29
N LEU A 68 -29.39 -7.70 -9.88
CA LEU A 68 -29.15 -8.14 -8.50
C LEU A 68 -29.38 -7.00 -7.51
N SER A 69 -30.11 -7.26 -6.41
CA SER A 69 -30.36 -6.26 -5.38
C SER A 69 -29.06 -5.91 -4.64
N ASN A 70 -29.02 -4.72 -4.02
CA ASN A 70 -27.88 -4.30 -3.19
C ASN A 70 -27.61 -5.28 -2.02
N GLN A 71 -28.63 -6.01 -1.58
CA GLN A 71 -28.52 -6.99 -0.50
C GLN A 71 -27.84 -8.28 -0.98
N ASP A 72 -28.20 -8.79 -2.16
CA ASP A 72 -27.59 -9.97 -2.78
C ASP A 72 -26.12 -9.75 -3.09
N ILE A 73 -25.79 -8.56 -3.60
CA ILE A 73 -24.42 -8.12 -3.81
C ILE A 73 -23.61 -8.13 -2.50
N SER A 74 -24.19 -7.62 -1.42
CA SER A 74 -23.53 -7.53 -0.11
C SER A 74 -23.29 -8.91 0.50
N VAL A 75 -24.27 -9.81 0.42
CA VAL A 75 -24.15 -11.20 0.89
C VAL A 75 -23.07 -11.91 0.11
N THR A 76 -23.15 -11.88 -1.22
CA THR A 76 -22.20 -12.51 -2.14
C THR A 76 -20.76 -12.03 -1.90
N ALA A 77 -20.56 -10.71 -1.73
CA ALA A 77 -19.24 -10.15 -1.42
C ALA A 77 -18.69 -10.62 -0.05
N LYS A 78 -19.56 -10.82 0.95
CA LYS A 78 -19.15 -11.38 2.24
C LYS A 78 -18.73 -12.85 2.11
N THR A 79 -19.47 -13.66 1.35
CA THR A 79 -19.14 -15.07 1.11
C THR A 79 -17.80 -15.21 0.39
N PHE A 80 -17.58 -14.45 -0.69
CA PHE A 80 -16.29 -14.46 -1.40
C PHE A 80 -15.13 -14.03 -0.51
N LYS A 81 -15.32 -13.02 0.35
CA LYS A 81 -14.29 -12.60 1.30
C LYS A 81 -13.98 -13.72 2.31
N ARG A 82 -15.00 -14.42 2.79
CA ARG A 82 -14.84 -15.54 3.74
C ARG A 82 -14.07 -16.69 3.10
N ALA A 83 -14.50 -17.14 1.92
CA ALA A 83 -13.86 -18.21 1.16
C ALA A 83 -12.37 -17.89 0.87
N ALA A 84 -12.07 -16.64 0.48
CA ALA A 84 -10.69 -16.24 0.23
C ALA A 84 -9.82 -16.23 1.50
N ASN A 85 -10.40 -15.89 2.66
CA ASN A 85 -9.70 -15.97 3.94
C ASN A 85 -9.52 -17.42 4.40
N GLU A 86 -10.54 -18.28 4.25
CA GLU A 86 -10.46 -19.72 4.56
C GLU A 86 -9.35 -20.39 3.75
N ARG A 87 -9.28 -20.09 2.45
CA ARG A 87 -8.21 -20.55 1.56
C ARG A 87 -6.81 -20.14 2.04
N LEU A 88 -6.62 -18.89 2.46
CA LEU A 88 -5.32 -18.46 3.01
C LEU A 88 -5.00 -19.16 4.34
N ALA A 89 -6.02 -19.41 5.18
CA ALA A 89 -5.84 -20.15 6.42
C ALA A 89 -5.49 -21.63 6.20
N GLU A 90 -5.96 -22.24 5.12
CA GLU A 90 -5.51 -23.57 4.66
C GLU A 90 -4.04 -23.54 4.24
N ILE A 91 -3.66 -22.60 3.37
CA ILE A 91 -2.27 -22.42 2.92
C ILE A 91 -1.31 -22.19 4.10
N ASN A 92 -1.72 -21.42 5.11
CA ASN A 92 -0.92 -21.19 6.32
C ASN A 92 -0.74 -22.45 7.19
N ARG A 93 -1.53 -23.51 6.99
CA ARG A 93 -1.40 -24.80 7.69
C ARG A 93 -0.64 -25.84 6.86
N GLU A 94 -0.44 -25.59 5.57
CA GLU A 94 0.21 -26.52 4.65
C GLU A 94 1.73 -26.39 4.71
N SER A 95 2.44 -27.43 5.16
CA SER A 95 3.90 -27.40 5.32
C SER A 95 4.69 -27.27 4.02
N THR A 96 4.08 -27.62 2.89
CA THR A 96 4.67 -27.57 1.54
C THR A 96 4.35 -26.28 0.78
N ALA A 97 3.51 -25.41 1.34
CA ALA A 97 3.15 -24.19 0.66
C ALA A 97 4.37 -23.26 0.49
N PRO A 98 4.51 -22.58 -0.67
CA PRO A 98 5.58 -21.62 -0.87
C PRO A 98 5.53 -20.49 0.17
N VAL A 99 6.69 -20.02 0.62
CA VAL A 99 6.80 -19.00 1.66
C VAL A 99 7.44 -17.73 1.12
N ILE A 100 6.77 -16.60 1.33
CA ILE A 100 7.33 -15.26 1.17
C ILE A 100 7.38 -14.58 2.53
N CYS A 101 8.58 -14.16 2.92
CA CYS A 101 8.85 -13.44 4.15
C CYS A 101 9.16 -11.97 3.86
N ILE A 102 8.60 -11.07 4.66
CA ILE A 102 8.98 -9.65 4.70
C ILE A 102 9.73 -9.42 6.01
N ASP A 103 11.02 -9.15 5.90
CA ASP A 103 11.89 -8.89 7.05
C ASP A 103 11.67 -7.47 7.61
N CYS A 104 11.03 -7.36 8.78
CA CYS A 104 10.68 -6.08 9.39
C CYS A 104 11.75 -5.51 10.35
N ALA A 105 13.00 -5.97 10.28
CA ALA A 105 14.06 -5.52 11.19
C ALA A 105 14.41 -4.02 11.07
N TYR A 106 14.01 -3.35 9.99
CA TYR A 106 14.51 -2.02 9.61
C TYR A 106 13.69 -0.84 10.15
N ASN A 107 12.93 -1.03 11.23
CA ASN A 107 12.05 0.01 11.79
C ASN A 107 12.76 1.33 12.05
N GLU A 108 13.93 1.28 12.70
CA GLU A 108 14.72 2.46 13.09
C GLU A 108 15.41 3.15 11.92
N SER A 109 15.54 2.46 10.79
CA SER A 109 16.16 2.99 9.58
C SER A 109 15.18 3.82 8.73
N MET A 110 13.89 3.84 9.04
CA MET A 110 12.86 4.51 8.23
C MET A 110 12.16 5.65 8.98
N SER A 111 11.87 6.72 8.24
CA SER A 111 10.96 7.75 8.71
C SER A 111 9.52 7.22 8.84
N ILE A 112 8.67 7.93 9.58
CA ILE A 112 7.23 7.60 9.71
C ILE A 112 6.54 7.54 8.33
N LYS A 113 6.97 8.36 7.37
CA LYS A 113 6.40 8.35 6.00
C LYS A 113 6.77 7.07 5.25
N GLU A 114 8.01 6.64 5.38
CA GLU A 114 8.51 5.40 4.77
C GLU A 114 7.87 4.17 5.43
N LEU A 115 7.74 4.15 6.76
CA LEU A 115 6.98 3.12 7.50
C LEU A 115 5.52 3.07 7.03
N ALA A 116 4.87 4.22 6.86
CA ALA A 116 3.52 4.29 6.31
C ALA A 116 3.46 3.80 4.84
N SER A 117 4.54 3.95 4.07
CA SER A 117 4.64 3.44 2.71
C SER A 117 4.78 1.93 2.71
N LEU A 118 5.66 1.37 3.55
CA LEU A 118 5.86 -0.06 3.76
C LEU A 118 4.57 -0.73 4.22
N ALA A 119 3.89 -0.16 5.23
CA ALA A 119 2.60 -0.65 5.71
C ALA A 119 1.55 -0.76 4.59
N ARG A 120 1.52 0.20 3.65
CA ARG A 120 0.64 0.13 2.47
C ARG A 120 1.10 -0.93 1.47
N GLN A 121 2.40 -1.17 1.33
CA GLN A 121 2.95 -2.23 0.47
C GLN A 121 2.57 -3.61 1.01
N ILE A 122 2.71 -3.83 2.33
CA ILE A 122 2.24 -5.05 3.01
C ILE A 122 0.75 -5.29 2.73
N GLY A 123 -0.09 -4.25 2.87
CA GLY A 123 -1.52 -4.36 2.54
C GLY A 123 -1.82 -4.72 1.08
N ARG A 124 -0.98 -4.25 0.14
CA ARG A 124 -1.07 -4.61 -1.28
C ARG A 124 -0.65 -6.06 -1.50
N CYS A 125 0.44 -6.52 -0.89
CA CYS A 125 0.86 -7.93 -0.95
C CYS A 125 -0.22 -8.86 -0.44
N TYR A 126 -0.78 -8.59 0.73
CA TYR A 126 -1.90 -9.37 1.26
C TYR A 126 -3.08 -9.42 0.27
N SER A 127 -3.46 -8.26 -0.27
CA SER A 127 -4.58 -8.18 -1.21
C SER A 127 -4.30 -8.87 -2.54
N SER A 128 -3.03 -8.93 -2.98
CA SER A 128 -2.62 -9.68 -4.17
C SER A 128 -2.63 -11.18 -3.89
N ASN A 129 -2.05 -11.59 -2.76
CA ASN A 129 -1.98 -12.99 -2.35
C ASN A 129 -3.39 -13.59 -2.20
N ARG A 130 -4.32 -12.84 -1.59
CA ARG A 130 -5.74 -13.25 -1.47
C ARG A 130 -6.44 -13.50 -2.82
N ARG A 131 -5.95 -12.89 -3.90
CA ARG A 131 -6.50 -13.04 -5.26
C ARG A 131 -5.66 -13.95 -6.14
N ALA A 132 -4.53 -14.46 -5.64
CA ALA A 132 -3.62 -15.28 -6.43
C ALA A 132 -4.27 -16.63 -6.77
N ILE A 133 -3.99 -17.13 -7.97
CA ILE A 133 -4.40 -18.48 -8.38
C ILE A 133 -3.69 -19.52 -7.52
N LYS A 134 -2.45 -19.26 -7.10
CA LYS A 134 -1.71 -20.05 -6.12
C LYS A 134 -1.21 -19.11 -5.00
N PRO A 135 -1.91 -19.01 -3.87
CA PRO A 135 -1.48 -18.19 -2.75
C PRO A 135 -0.25 -18.80 -2.08
N VAL A 136 0.48 -17.95 -1.37
CA VAL A 136 1.67 -18.32 -0.59
C VAL A 136 1.44 -18.05 0.88
N GLN A 137 2.25 -18.66 1.75
CA GLN A 137 2.36 -18.21 3.13
C GLN A 137 3.08 -16.86 3.13
N LEU A 138 2.40 -15.83 3.65
CA LEU A 138 3.00 -14.50 3.81
C LEU A 138 3.37 -14.31 5.28
N ILE A 139 4.66 -14.13 5.55
CA ILE A 139 5.22 -14.01 6.90
C ILE A 139 5.80 -12.61 7.09
N LEU A 140 5.55 -11.97 8.24
CA LEU A 140 6.32 -10.81 8.72
C LEU A 140 7.21 -11.27 9.88
N THR A 141 8.53 -11.26 9.68
CA THR A 141 9.51 -11.59 10.73
C THR A 141 10.08 -10.34 11.37
N ASN A 142 10.75 -10.49 12.52
CA ASN A 142 11.21 -9.37 13.33
C ASN A 142 10.04 -8.41 13.67
N TRP A 143 8.85 -8.99 13.88
CA TRP A 143 7.62 -8.27 14.09
C TRP A 143 7.34 -8.06 15.58
N SER A 144 7.21 -6.80 15.99
CA SER A 144 6.71 -6.44 17.32
C SER A 144 5.41 -5.64 17.22
N LYS A 145 4.41 -6.00 18.04
CA LYS A 145 3.10 -5.32 18.09
C LYS A 145 3.23 -3.84 18.46
N ASP A 146 4.25 -3.49 19.23
CA ASP A 146 4.49 -2.11 19.69
C ASP A 146 5.39 -1.30 18.74
N SER A 147 5.88 -1.94 17.67
CA SER A 147 6.76 -1.30 16.70
C SER A 147 6.09 -0.14 15.95
N PRO A 148 6.87 0.86 15.50
CA PRO A 148 6.37 1.90 14.62
C PRO A 148 5.68 1.37 13.36
N LEU A 149 6.23 0.31 12.74
CA LEU A 149 5.61 -0.34 11.58
C LEU A 149 4.24 -0.95 11.92
N ALA A 150 4.11 -1.63 13.06
CA ALA A 150 2.84 -2.21 13.49
C ALA A 150 1.76 -1.13 13.65
N LYS A 151 2.08 0.01 14.27
CA LYS A 151 1.17 1.15 14.40
C LYS A 151 0.72 1.65 13.03
N GLU A 152 1.65 1.78 12.08
CA GLU A 152 1.33 2.21 10.72
C GLU A 152 0.47 1.19 9.95
N CYS A 153 0.72 -0.11 10.12
CA CYS A 153 -0.09 -1.18 9.54
C CYS A 153 -1.56 -1.09 9.99
N HIS A 154 -1.84 -0.94 11.28
CA HIS A 154 -3.20 -0.77 11.79
C HIS A 154 -3.83 0.55 11.31
N ARG A 155 -3.04 1.62 11.22
CA ARG A 155 -3.51 2.94 10.80
C ARG A 155 -3.92 2.98 9.32
N VAL A 156 -3.20 2.31 8.43
CA VAL A 156 -3.43 2.38 6.97
C VAL A 156 -4.21 1.20 6.41
N ASN A 157 -4.18 0.04 7.06
CA ASN A 157 -4.86 -1.18 6.63
C ASN A 157 -6.03 -1.48 7.56
N ASN A 158 -7.24 -1.10 7.13
CA ASN A 158 -8.45 -1.33 7.92
C ASN A 158 -8.69 -2.83 8.17
N GLY A 159 -8.75 -3.22 9.44
CA GLY A 159 -8.93 -4.61 9.85
C GLY A 159 -7.69 -5.47 9.66
N PHE A 160 -6.49 -4.88 9.81
CA PHE A 160 -5.20 -5.58 9.75
C PHE A 160 -5.18 -6.84 10.61
N ASP A 161 -5.80 -6.83 11.80
CA ASP A 161 -5.92 -7.99 12.68
C ASP A 161 -6.62 -9.21 12.05
N ASN A 162 -7.41 -8.99 11.00
CA ASN A 162 -8.11 -10.06 10.29
C ASN A 162 -7.33 -10.59 9.08
N PHE A 163 -6.13 -10.07 8.83
CA PHE A 163 -5.30 -10.52 7.73
C PHE A 163 -4.75 -11.92 8.06
N GLN A 164 -4.85 -12.83 7.09
CA GLN A 164 -4.24 -14.16 7.18
C GLN A 164 -2.74 -14.08 6.87
N ILE A 165 -2.00 -13.33 7.69
CA ILE A 165 -0.55 -13.16 7.64
C ILE A 165 0.05 -13.77 8.90
N ILE A 166 1.15 -14.51 8.75
CA ILE A 166 1.88 -15.06 9.89
C ILE A 166 2.78 -13.96 10.45
N LEU A 167 2.60 -13.62 11.73
CA LEU A 167 3.41 -12.61 12.42
C LEU A 167 4.38 -13.34 13.36
N SER A 168 5.68 -13.07 13.23
CA SER A 168 6.72 -13.66 14.06
C SER A 168 7.67 -12.59 14.58
N ASP A 169 7.90 -12.59 15.89
CA ASP A 169 8.91 -11.77 16.56
C ASP A 169 10.33 -12.26 16.27
N LYS A 170 10.49 -13.54 15.98
CA LYS A 170 11.75 -14.14 15.55
C LYS A 170 12.19 -13.62 14.20
N SER A 171 13.49 -13.67 13.99
CA SER A 171 14.06 -13.50 12.68
C SER A 171 13.82 -14.73 11.79
N ILE A 172 14.00 -14.57 10.48
CA ILE A 172 13.79 -15.68 9.55
C ILE A 172 14.86 -16.78 9.68
N HIS A 173 16.08 -16.43 10.09
CA HIS A 173 17.20 -17.37 10.28
C HIS A 173 17.06 -18.23 11.53
N GLU A 174 16.29 -17.78 12.53
CA GLU A 174 15.90 -18.61 13.67
C GLU A 174 14.76 -19.58 13.33
N SER A 175 14.04 -19.32 12.24
CA SER A 175 12.81 -20.03 11.88
C SER A 175 13.02 -21.10 10.81
N TYR A 176 14.03 -20.94 9.94
CA TYR A 176 14.33 -21.86 8.85
C TYR A 176 15.84 -22.08 8.69
N PRO A 177 16.27 -23.27 8.24
CA PRO A 177 17.66 -23.54 7.86
C PRO A 177 18.16 -22.57 6.78
N ILE A 178 19.42 -22.14 6.89
CA ILE A 178 20.05 -21.15 6.00
C ILE A 178 19.98 -21.58 4.53
N GLU A 179 20.11 -22.88 4.26
CA GLU A 179 20.12 -23.47 2.92
C GLU A 179 18.78 -23.31 2.19
N ARG A 180 17.69 -23.11 2.94
CA ARG A 180 16.35 -22.85 2.39
C ARG A 180 16.09 -21.36 2.18
N LEU A 181 16.94 -20.47 2.70
CA LEU A 181 16.72 -19.03 2.65
C LEU A 181 17.26 -18.44 1.35
N ILE A 182 16.40 -17.71 0.65
CA ILE A 182 16.79 -16.88 -0.50
C ILE A 182 16.44 -15.44 -0.16
N TYR A 183 17.44 -14.58 0.04
CA TYR A 183 17.20 -13.15 0.21
C TYR A 183 17.14 -12.44 -1.15
N LEU A 184 16.05 -11.71 -1.39
CA LEU A 184 15.85 -10.93 -2.60
C LEU A 184 16.42 -9.53 -2.39
N SER A 185 17.46 -9.21 -3.16
CA SER A 185 18.14 -7.92 -3.10
C SER A 185 18.41 -7.41 -4.51
N PRO A 186 18.11 -6.13 -4.82
CA PRO A 186 18.38 -5.57 -6.15
C PRO A 186 19.88 -5.55 -6.49
N ASN A 187 20.76 -5.57 -5.48
CA ASN A 187 22.21 -5.54 -5.66
C ASN A 187 22.85 -6.93 -5.81
N ALA A 188 22.07 -8.02 -5.80
CA ALA A 188 22.61 -9.36 -5.97
C ALA A 188 23.07 -9.59 -7.42
N GLU A 189 24.16 -10.35 -7.58
CA GLU A 189 24.73 -10.65 -8.90
C GLU A 189 23.86 -11.65 -9.68
N LYS A 190 23.38 -12.70 -9.00
CA LYS A 190 22.60 -13.79 -9.59
C LYS A 190 21.13 -13.40 -9.74
N GLN A 191 20.52 -13.75 -10.87
CA GLN A 191 19.08 -13.58 -11.09
C GLN A 191 18.31 -14.81 -10.61
N LEU A 192 17.14 -14.58 -10.00
CA LEU A 192 16.20 -15.66 -9.67
C LEU A 192 15.46 -16.09 -10.95
N THR A 193 15.76 -17.28 -11.47
CA THR A 193 15.12 -17.82 -12.68
C THR A 193 13.91 -18.67 -12.37
N GLU A 194 13.89 -19.34 -11.21
CA GLU A 194 12.83 -20.25 -10.80
C GLU A 194 12.49 -20.07 -9.32
N VAL A 195 11.21 -20.20 -8.99
CA VAL A 195 10.71 -20.16 -7.61
C VAL A 195 10.48 -21.60 -7.16
N ASN A 196 11.33 -22.08 -6.26
CA ASN A 196 11.18 -23.42 -5.66
C ASN A 196 10.27 -23.33 -4.42
N GLU A 197 9.25 -24.19 -4.35
CA GLU A 197 8.28 -24.26 -3.25
C GLU A 197 8.93 -24.65 -1.90
N GLN A 198 10.12 -25.27 -1.94
CA GLN A 198 10.91 -25.58 -0.74
C GLN A 198 11.72 -24.39 -0.21
N ASN A 199 11.88 -23.31 -0.99
CA ASN A 199 12.67 -22.17 -0.57
C ASN A 199 11.80 -21.08 0.08
N VAL A 200 12.37 -20.42 1.08
CA VAL A 200 11.79 -19.27 1.74
C VAL A 200 12.37 -18.01 1.11
N HIS A 201 11.53 -17.25 0.41
CA HIS A 201 11.94 -16.04 -0.29
C HIS A 201 11.77 -14.85 0.65
N VAL A 202 12.88 -14.22 1.03
CA VAL A 202 12.93 -13.12 1.99
C VAL A 202 13.08 -11.80 1.25
N ILE A 203 12.19 -10.86 1.52
CA ILE A 203 12.25 -9.49 1.01
C ILE A 203 12.53 -8.57 2.19
N GLY A 204 13.53 -7.69 2.05
CA GLY A 204 13.77 -6.64 3.03
C GLY A 204 12.55 -5.72 3.15
N GLY A 205 11.94 -5.65 4.32
CA GLY A 205 10.88 -4.71 4.67
C GLY A 205 11.42 -3.31 4.84
N LEU A 206 11.98 -2.74 3.78
CA LEU A 206 12.59 -1.42 3.76
C LEU A 206 12.01 -0.60 2.61
N VAL A 207 11.67 0.64 2.90
CA VAL A 207 11.36 1.65 1.89
C VAL A 207 12.39 2.74 2.04
N ASP A 208 13.19 2.94 1.00
CA ASP A 208 14.18 3.99 0.96
C ASP A 208 13.83 4.98 -0.16
N GLU A 209 13.53 6.23 0.20
CA GLU A 209 13.39 7.31 -0.78
C GLU A 209 14.78 7.77 -1.31
N SER A 210 15.89 7.32 -0.69
CA SER A 210 17.27 7.62 -1.08
C SER A 210 18.17 6.39 -0.98
N VAL A 211 18.51 5.72 -2.10
CA VAL A 211 19.29 4.46 -2.16
C VAL A 211 20.44 4.38 -1.12
N ARG A 212 20.18 3.82 0.08
CA ARG A 212 21.24 3.37 0.98
C ARG A 212 21.70 2.02 0.48
N LYS A 213 22.82 2.05 -0.23
CA LYS A 213 23.44 0.87 -0.81
C LYS A 213 23.78 -0.13 0.31
N ASN A 214 23.54 -1.41 0.04
CA ASN A 214 24.05 -2.58 0.77
C ASN A 214 23.42 -3.00 2.10
N MET A 215 22.29 -2.45 2.57
CA MET A 215 21.71 -2.95 3.84
C MET A 215 21.27 -4.42 3.79
N THR A 216 20.47 -4.81 2.80
CA THR A 216 20.02 -6.20 2.64
C THR A 216 21.11 -7.10 2.07
N TYR A 217 21.99 -6.56 1.23
CA TYR A 217 23.11 -7.32 0.66
C TYR A 217 24.21 -7.62 1.69
N GLY A 218 24.46 -6.72 2.65
CA GLY A 218 25.38 -6.97 3.76
C GLY A 218 24.90 -8.13 4.64
N VAL A 219 23.59 -8.20 4.93
CA VAL A 219 22.98 -9.33 5.66
C VAL A 219 23.23 -10.66 4.95
N CYS A 220 23.22 -10.68 3.62
CA CYS A 220 23.55 -11.88 2.84
C CYS A 220 24.99 -12.34 3.08
N GLN A 221 25.93 -11.40 3.01
CA GLN A 221 27.37 -11.68 3.16
C GLN A 221 27.70 -12.10 4.59
N ASP A 222 27.15 -11.40 5.59
CA ASP A 222 27.43 -11.65 7.00
C ASP A 222 26.87 -12.99 7.49
N LYS A 223 25.76 -13.45 6.89
CA LYS A 223 25.04 -14.66 7.33
C LYS A 223 25.18 -15.85 6.38
N ASP A 224 26.00 -15.71 5.35
CA ASP A 224 26.19 -16.70 4.28
C ASP A 224 24.85 -17.17 3.66
N ILE A 225 23.92 -16.22 3.48
CA ILE A 225 22.61 -16.47 2.86
C ILE A 225 22.72 -16.21 1.36
N VAL A 226 22.17 -17.14 0.58
CA VAL A 226 22.13 -16.98 -0.88
C VAL A 226 21.23 -15.82 -1.27
N CYS A 227 21.76 -14.94 -2.12
CA CYS A 227 21.04 -13.75 -2.55
C CYS A 227 20.87 -13.67 -4.05
N TYR A 228 19.64 -13.33 -4.44
CA TYR A 228 19.23 -13.20 -5.83
C TYR A 228 18.56 -11.86 -6.07
N LYS A 229 18.71 -11.32 -7.27
CA LYS A 229 17.89 -10.22 -7.76
C LYS A 229 16.75 -10.78 -8.60
N LEU A 230 15.61 -10.09 -8.60
CA LEU A 230 14.55 -10.42 -9.56
C LEU A 230 15.04 -10.10 -10.99
N PRO A 231 14.69 -10.91 -12.00
CA PRO A 231 15.08 -10.71 -13.40
C PRO A 231 14.28 -9.58 -14.06
N ILE A 232 14.16 -8.44 -13.39
CA ILE A 232 13.33 -7.32 -13.83
C ILE A 232 13.88 -6.73 -15.13
N GLU A 233 15.21 -6.56 -15.21
CA GLU A 233 15.88 -6.01 -16.40
C GLU A 233 15.64 -6.85 -17.66
N THR A 234 15.49 -8.16 -17.50
CA THR A 234 15.33 -9.10 -18.62
C THR A 234 13.92 -9.05 -19.23
N PHE A 235 12.90 -8.72 -18.43
CA PHE A 235 11.49 -8.81 -18.83
C PHE A 235 10.73 -7.48 -18.81
N MET A 236 11.38 -6.37 -18.44
CA MET A 236 10.74 -5.06 -18.36
C MET A 236 10.87 -4.32 -19.71
N GLU A 237 9.74 -4.11 -20.39
CA GLU A 237 9.69 -3.28 -21.60
C GLU A 237 9.64 -1.79 -21.22
N HIS A 238 10.52 -0.99 -21.83
CA HIS A 238 10.57 0.45 -21.61
C HIS A 238 9.32 1.14 -22.17
N SER A 239 8.57 1.82 -21.30
CA SER A 239 7.52 2.73 -21.77
C SER A 239 8.16 3.91 -22.51
N ILE A 240 7.74 4.10 -23.76
CA ILE A 240 8.23 5.13 -24.70
C ILE A 240 8.00 6.57 -24.15
N ASN A 241 7.13 6.73 -23.14
CA ASN A 241 6.64 8.03 -22.66
C ASN A 241 7.37 8.60 -21.43
N GLY A 242 8.57 8.13 -21.09
CA GLY A 242 9.45 8.80 -20.11
C GLY A 242 8.89 8.87 -18.67
N GLY A 243 9.08 7.78 -17.91
CA GLY A 243 8.86 7.75 -16.45
C GLY A 243 10.17 7.78 -15.65
N THR A 244 10.10 8.11 -14.36
CA THR A 244 11.26 8.06 -13.46
C THR A 244 11.72 6.61 -13.27
N PHE A 245 12.96 6.32 -13.64
CA PHE A 245 13.60 5.01 -13.52
C PHE A 245 14.13 4.80 -12.10
N ASN A 246 13.56 3.85 -11.36
CA ASN A 246 14.07 3.43 -10.05
C ASN A 246 13.96 1.91 -9.95
N GLN A 247 15.09 1.21 -9.94
CA GLN A 247 15.19 -0.22 -9.63
C GLN A 247 15.03 -0.46 -8.13
N ILE A 248 13.92 -0.01 -7.58
CA ILE A 248 13.55 -0.26 -6.19
C ILE A 248 12.69 -1.51 -6.19
N LEU A 249 13.17 -2.59 -5.55
CA LEU A 249 12.34 -3.74 -5.20
C LEU A 249 11.30 -3.29 -4.18
N SER A 250 10.22 -2.74 -4.70
CA SER A 250 9.08 -2.30 -3.90
C SER A 250 8.19 -3.51 -3.74
N ILE A 251 7.82 -3.81 -2.49
CA ILE A 251 7.08 -5.03 -2.12
C ILE A 251 5.80 -5.18 -2.95
N ASN A 252 5.24 -4.08 -3.50
CA ASN A 252 4.28 -4.09 -4.60
C ASN A 252 4.14 -2.68 -5.18
N GLN A 253 4.42 -2.44 -6.47
CA GLN A 253 4.20 -1.13 -7.11
C GLN A 253 2.71 -0.83 -7.36
#